data_AF-A0A560Q4E8-F1
#
_entry.id   AF-A0A560Q4E8-F1
#
_cell.length_a   1.000
_cell.length_b   1.000
_cell.length_c   1.000
_cell.angle_alpha   90.00
_cell.angle_beta   90.00
_cell.angle_gamma   90.00
#
_symmetry.space_group_name_H-M   'P 1'
#
loop_
_entity.id
_entity.type
_entity.pdbx_description
1 polymer ?
#
loop_
_entity_poly.entity_id
_entity_poly.type
_entity_poly.pdbx_seq_one_letter_code
_entity_poly.pdbx_strand_id
1 'polypeptide(L)'
;MQVGGLGGFDPLRLLPMRTLDLLHISLADQCLYGFADGQLILRLSVSTALNGPGELNGSGCTPRGLHQVRAKIGSGLPSGAVLRGRRWTGEVWSPSLAAQFPGRDWILTRILWLSGCEPGRNRLGAVDTFRRYIYLHGTTDSEPMSVPRSHGCVRLRNADLLLLFPLVPIHCAVQIDEAACPEWAATPLN
;
A
#
# COMPACT_ATOMS: atom_id res chain seq x y z
N MET A 1 22.88 -30.26 -42.58
CA MET A 1 21.73 -29.38 -42.83
C MET A 1 20.95 -29.24 -41.54
N GLN A 2 20.30 -28.08 -41.38
CA GLN A 2 19.41 -27.66 -40.31
C GLN A 2 20.05 -26.98 -39.08
N VAL A 3 20.25 -25.67 -39.23
CA VAL A 3 19.79 -24.56 -38.36
C VAL A 3 18.91 -25.02 -37.18
N GLY A 4 19.00 -24.49 -35.96
CA GLY A 4 19.27 -23.14 -35.51
C GLY A 4 18.52 -22.97 -34.19
N GLY A 5 19.08 -22.22 -33.25
CA GLY A 5 18.50 -22.05 -31.92
C GLY A 5 19.31 -21.05 -31.12
N LEU A 6 19.45 -19.85 -31.68
CA LEU A 6 19.96 -18.70 -30.94
C LEU A 6 19.03 -18.50 -29.73
N GLY A 7 19.57 -18.69 -28.53
CA GLY A 7 18.93 -18.23 -27.31
C GLY A 7 18.67 -16.74 -27.46
N GLY A 8 17.40 -16.38 -27.64
CA GLY A 8 16.97 -15.00 -27.71
C GLY A 8 17.36 -14.30 -26.42
N PHE A 9 18.32 -13.40 -26.51
CA PHE A 9 18.39 -12.28 -25.59
C PHE A 9 17.09 -11.51 -25.75
N ASP A 10 16.19 -11.62 -24.78
CA ASP A 10 15.03 -10.75 -24.67
C ASP A 10 15.52 -9.37 -24.20
N PRO A 11 15.52 -8.34 -25.06
CA PRO A 11 16.00 -7.01 -24.70
C PRO A 11 15.07 -6.29 -23.71
N LEU A 12 13.89 -6.84 -23.41
CA LEU A 12 12.92 -6.26 -22.48
C LEU A 12 13.16 -6.68 -21.02
N ARG A 13 14.11 -7.56 -20.73
CA ARG A 13 14.35 -8.09 -19.37
C ARG A 13 15.24 -7.25 -18.45
N LEU A 14 15.69 -6.06 -18.85
CA LEU A 14 16.55 -5.20 -18.03
C LEU A 14 16.28 -3.69 -18.20
N LEU A 15 15.03 -3.28 -18.41
CA LEU A 15 14.68 -1.93 -17.98
C LEU A 15 14.68 -1.95 -16.45
N PRO A 16 15.51 -1.14 -15.76
CA PRO A 16 15.47 -1.07 -14.31
C PRO A 16 14.04 -0.71 -13.92
N MET A 17 13.37 -1.60 -13.18
CA MET A 17 12.08 -1.26 -12.58
C MET A 17 12.31 0.01 -11.79
N ARG A 18 11.72 1.13 -12.25
CA ARG A 18 11.92 2.42 -11.60
C ARG A 18 11.41 2.29 -10.17
N THR A 19 12.33 2.51 -9.24
CA THR A 19 12.03 2.43 -7.82
C THR A 19 11.30 3.71 -7.45
N LEU A 20 10.20 3.58 -6.71
CA LEU A 20 9.41 4.71 -6.28
C LEU A 20 10.15 5.47 -5.17
N ASP A 21 10.32 6.77 -5.34
CA ASP A 21 10.92 7.66 -4.32
C ASP A 21 9.84 8.29 -3.43
N LEU A 22 8.63 8.47 -3.97
CA LEU A 22 7.47 9.02 -3.27
C LEU A 22 6.19 8.25 -3.57
N LEU A 23 5.44 7.94 -2.52
CA LEU A 23 4.02 7.63 -2.58
C LEU A 23 3.24 8.81 -2.00
N HIS A 24 2.27 9.33 -2.75
CA HIS A 24 1.33 10.32 -2.24
C HIS A 24 -0.05 9.69 -2.13
N ILE A 25 -0.66 9.75 -0.94
CA ILE A 25 -2.00 9.24 -0.68
C ILE A 25 -2.92 10.43 -0.45
N SER A 26 -3.81 10.68 -1.41
CA SER A 26 -4.86 11.68 -1.28
C SER A 26 -6.07 11.05 -0.61
N LEU A 27 -6.51 11.64 0.50
CA LEU A 27 -7.74 11.21 1.18
C LEU A 27 -8.99 11.67 0.42
N ALA A 28 -8.98 12.85 -0.21
CA ALA A 28 -10.11 13.30 -1.02
C ALA A 28 -10.34 12.41 -2.24
N ASP A 29 -9.27 12.04 -2.94
CA ASP A 29 -9.37 11.20 -4.15
C ASP A 29 -9.49 9.71 -3.82
N GLN A 30 -9.21 9.33 -2.56
CA GLN A 30 -9.04 7.94 -2.15
C GLN A 30 -8.09 7.19 -3.09
N CYS A 31 -6.95 7.81 -3.36
CA CYS A 31 -6.00 7.35 -4.37
C CYS A 31 -4.56 7.43 -3.87
N LEU A 32 -3.75 6.46 -4.29
CA LEU A 32 -2.31 6.45 -4.16
C LEU A 32 -1.68 6.78 -5.51
N TYR A 33 -0.85 7.81 -5.53
CA TYR A 33 -0.04 8.25 -6.65
C TYR A 33 1.43 7.89 -6.37
N GLY A 34 2.04 7.11 -7.25
CA GLY A 34 3.44 6.68 -7.14
C GLY A 34 4.34 7.44 -8.09
N PHE A 35 5.42 8.00 -7.57
CA PHE A 35 6.40 8.76 -8.34
C PHE A 35 7.77 8.08 -8.34
N ALA A 36 8.49 8.26 -9.42
CA ALA A 36 9.92 7.97 -9.53
C ALA A 36 10.61 9.10 -10.29
N ASP A 37 11.67 9.67 -9.72
CA ASP A 37 12.41 10.80 -10.28
C ASP A 37 11.50 12.00 -10.60
N GLY A 38 10.52 12.25 -9.73
CA GLY A 38 9.51 13.31 -9.89
C GLY A 38 8.45 13.05 -10.97
N GLN A 39 8.48 11.90 -11.64
CA GLN A 39 7.47 11.53 -12.65
C GLN A 39 6.41 10.63 -12.03
N LEU A 40 5.13 10.93 -12.29
CA LEU A 40 4.02 10.07 -11.93
C LEU A 40 4.04 8.81 -12.81
N ILE A 41 4.19 7.63 -12.20
CA ILE A 41 4.26 6.36 -12.93
C ILE A 41 3.18 5.35 -12.51
N LEU A 42 2.45 5.64 -11.44
CA LEU A 42 1.46 4.70 -10.90
C LEU A 42 0.29 5.45 -10.26
N ARG A 43 -0.92 4.93 -10.46
CA ARG A 43 -2.13 5.37 -9.78
C ARG A 43 -2.96 4.16 -9.35
N LEU A 44 -3.27 4.07 -8.07
CA LEU A 44 -4.02 2.96 -7.48
C LEU A 44 -5.16 3.47 -6.60
N SER A 45 -6.35 2.90 -6.72
CA SER A 45 -7.43 3.17 -5.78
C SER A 45 -7.09 2.62 -4.40
N VAL A 46 -7.43 3.37 -3.35
CA VAL A 46 -7.27 2.93 -1.97
C VAL A 46 -8.57 3.07 -1.20
N SER A 47 -8.61 2.50 0.00
CA SER A 47 -9.63 2.80 1.00
C SER A 47 -8.94 3.15 2.31
N THR A 48 -9.12 4.40 2.75
CA THR A 48 -8.57 4.91 4.02
C THR A 48 -9.61 4.84 5.13
N ALA A 49 -9.31 5.40 6.30
CA ALA A 49 -10.14 5.25 7.48
C ALA A 49 -11.54 5.84 7.33
N LEU A 50 -12.54 5.09 7.79
CA LEU A 50 -13.91 5.58 7.93
C LEU A 50 -13.99 6.86 8.79
N ASN A 51 -13.17 6.93 9.85
CA ASN A 51 -13.12 8.07 10.77
C ASN A 51 -12.34 9.26 10.19
N GLY A 52 -11.90 9.19 8.93
CA GLY A 52 -11.19 10.26 8.26
C GLY A 52 -9.76 10.47 8.76
N PRO A 53 -9.21 11.69 8.60
CA PRO A 53 -7.84 12.02 8.99
C PRO A 53 -7.67 12.17 10.51
N GLY A 54 -6.51 11.76 11.04
CA GLY A 54 -6.18 11.94 12.45
C GLY A 54 -5.06 11.04 12.98
N GLU A 55 -4.28 11.59 13.91
CA GLU A 55 -3.01 11.00 14.32
C GLU A 55 -3.05 10.36 15.72
N LEU A 56 -4.03 10.75 16.55
CA LEU A 56 -4.17 10.25 17.92
C LEU A 56 -4.34 8.72 17.96
N ASN A 57 -3.61 8.08 18.87
CA ASN A 57 -3.71 6.66 19.15
C ASN A 57 -5.14 6.32 19.62
N GLY A 58 -5.68 5.21 19.10
CA GLY A 58 -7.06 4.80 19.36
C GLY A 58 -8.15 5.54 18.58
N SER A 59 -7.81 6.56 17.77
CA SER A 59 -8.81 7.32 16.98
C SER A 59 -9.48 6.52 15.85
N GLY A 60 -8.84 5.46 15.37
CA GLY A 60 -9.25 4.77 14.14
C GLY A 60 -9.09 5.60 12.85
N CYS A 61 -8.49 6.80 12.93
CA CYS A 61 -8.26 7.68 11.78
C CYS A 61 -6.99 7.31 11.00
N THR A 62 -6.88 7.74 9.74
CA THR A 62 -5.62 7.64 8.97
C THR A 62 -4.72 8.83 9.31
N PRO A 63 -3.48 8.63 9.78
CA PRO A 63 -2.59 9.74 10.13
C PRO A 63 -2.13 10.49 8.88
N ARG A 64 -2.07 11.82 8.97
CA ARG A 64 -1.58 12.68 7.89
C ARG A 64 -0.08 12.96 8.03
N GLY A 65 0.46 13.63 7.02
CA GLY A 65 1.82 14.12 6.98
C GLY A 65 2.79 13.12 6.37
N LEU A 66 4.07 13.42 6.53
CA LEU A 66 5.18 12.65 6.00
C LEU A 66 5.44 11.43 6.86
N HIS A 67 5.56 10.31 6.16
CA HIS A 67 5.92 9.01 6.67
C HIS A 67 7.04 8.42 5.81
N GLN A 68 7.56 7.28 6.26
CA GLN A 68 8.42 6.43 5.47
C GLN A 68 7.98 4.97 5.58
N VAL A 69 8.25 4.18 4.53
CA VAL A 69 8.13 2.72 4.61
C VAL A 69 9.26 2.17 5.48
N ARG A 70 8.93 1.82 6.73
CA ARG A 70 9.91 1.34 7.72
C ARG A 70 10.24 -0.13 7.56
N ALA A 71 9.26 -0.93 7.11
CA ALA A 71 9.41 -2.37 6.91
C ALA A 71 8.49 -2.86 5.78
N LYS A 72 8.91 -3.93 5.13
CA LYS A 72 8.16 -4.65 4.09
C LYS A 72 7.99 -6.09 4.52
N ILE A 73 6.76 -6.60 4.52
CA ILE A 73 6.44 -7.96 4.97
C ILE A 73 5.64 -8.68 3.89
N GLY A 74 5.96 -9.96 3.73
CA GLY A 74 5.22 -10.88 2.86
C GLY A 74 5.87 -11.12 1.49
N SER A 75 7.11 -10.67 1.26
CA SER A 75 7.83 -11.04 0.04
C SER A 75 7.84 -12.57 -0.15
N GLY A 76 7.55 -13.04 -1.37
CA GLY A 76 7.48 -14.46 -1.71
C GLY A 76 6.21 -15.20 -1.23
N LEU A 77 5.33 -14.57 -0.43
CA LEU A 77 4.08 -15.19 0.00
C LEU A 77 3.04 -15.24 -1.14
N PRO A 78 2.08 -16.18 -1.12
CA PRO A 78 1.00 -16.20 -2.09
C PRO A 78 0.13 -14.94 -2.03
N SER A 79 -0.55 -14.63 -3.15
CA SER A 79 -1.64 -13.64 -3.15
C SER A 79 -2.73 -14.07 -2.18
N GLY A 80 -3.31 -13.13 -1.43
CA GLY A 80 -4.31 -13.43 -0.42
C GLY A 80 -3.76 -14.06 0.88
N ALA A 81 -2.43 -14.17 1.05
CA ALA A 81 -1.83 -14.65 2.29
C ALA A 81 -2.36 -13.85 3.50
N VAL A 82 -2.89 -14.54 4.51
CA VAL A 82 -3.46 -13.90 5.70
C VAL A 82 -2.35 -13.54 6.68
N LEU A 83 -2.25 -12.26 7.01
CA LEU A 83 -1.24 -11.73 7.92
C LEU A 83 -1.88 -11.35 9.26
N ARG A 84 -1.31 -11.84 10.37
CA ARG A 84 -1.70 -11.44 11.73
C ARG A 84 -0.44 -11.10 12.53
N GLY A 85 -0.45 -9.98 13.23
CA GLY A 85 0.74 -9.54 13.98
C GLY A 85 2.00 -9.43 13.10
N ARG A 86 1.82 -9.03 11.83
CA ARG A 86 2.87 -8.93 10.81
C ARG A 86 3.55 -10.27 10.45
N ARG A 87 2.87 -11.41 10.65
CA ARG A 87 3.35 -12.75 10.28
C ARG A 87 2.29 -13.48 9.47
N TRP A 88 2.74 -14.32 8.53
CA TRP A 88 1.84 -15.22 7.82
C TRP A 88 1.25 -16.24 8.79
N THR A 89 -0.07 -16.44 8.72
CA THR A 89 -0.76 -17.45 9.54
C THR A 89 -0.65 -18.86 8.95
N GLY A 90 -0.10 -19.00 7.73
CA GLY A 90 -0.17 -20.23 6.94
C GLY A 90 -1.43 -20.30 6.07
N GLU A 91 -2.41 -19.43 6.30
CA GLU A 91 -3.67 -19.41 5.54
C GLU A 91 -3.57 -18.50 4.32
N VAL A 92 -4.31 -18.86 3.28
CA VAL A 92 -4.63 -17.99 2.14
C VAL A 92 -6.11 -17.71 2.19
N TRP A 93 -6.49 -16.44 2.03
CA TRP A 93 -7.87 -16.01 2.10
C TRP A 93 -8.72 -16.70 1.03
N SER A 94 -9.93 -17.08 1.42
CA SER A 94 -10.99 -17.56 0.54
C SER A 94 -12.35 -17.08 1.05
N PRO A 95 -13.39 -17.07 0.21
CA PRO A 95 -14.75 -16.78 0.67
C PRO A 95 -15.23 -17.73 1.78
N SER A 96 -14.85 -19.01 1.73
CA SER A 96 -15.19 -20.00 2.75
C SER A 96 -14.49 -19.73 4.10
N LEU A 97 -13.25 -19.21 4.07
CA LEU A 97 -12.56 -18.76 5.28
C LEU A 97 -13.18 -17.47 5.83
N ALA A 98 -13.56 -16.54 4.94
CA ALA A 98 -14.23 -15.30 5.32
C ALA A 98 -15.56 -15.56 6.04
N ALA A 99 -16.35 -16.52 5.55
CA ALA A 99 -17.64 -16.89 6.13
C ALA A 99 -17.53 -17.44 7.57
N GLN A 100 -16.38 -18.03 7.94
CA GLN A 100 -16.13 -18.53 9.29
C GLN A 100 -15.80 -17.42 10.29
N PHE A 101 -15.33 -16.26 9.80
CA PHE A 101 -14.93 -15.12 10.64
C PHE A 101 -15.58 -13.82 10.14
N PRO A 102 -16.92 -13.71 10.24
CA PRO A 102 -17.64 -12.52 9.79
C PRO A 102 -17.16 -11.28 10.55
N GLY A 103 -16.94 -10.18 9.82
CA GLY A 103 -16.51 -8.90 10.40
C GLY A 103 -15.02 -8.81 10.78
N ARG A 104 -14.22 -9.87 10.54
CA ARG A 104 -12.77 -9.80 10.75
C ARG A 104 -12.13 -8.81 9.77
N ASP A 105 -11.28 -7.92 10.29
CA ASP A 105 -10.43 -7.08 9.45
C ASP A 105 -9.27 -7.92 8.88
N TRP A 106 -9.27 -8.09 7.56
CA TRP A 106 -8.31 -8.94 6.86
C TRP A 106 -7.12 -8.12 6.37
N ILE A 107 -5.93 -8.44 6.89
CA ILE A 107 -4.66 -7.94 6.35
C ILE A 107 -4.09 -9.01 5.44
N LEU A 108 -4.10 -8.74 4.13
CA LEU A 108 -3.76 -9.74 3.12
C LEU A 108 -2.51 -9.39 2.32
N THR A 109 -1.93 -10.41 1.70
CA THR A 109 -0.96 -10.33 0.61
C THR A 109 0.40 -9.76 1.02
N ARG A 110 0.50 -8.46 1.31
CA ARG A 110 1.73 -7.79 1.75
C ARG A 110 1.40 -6.72 2.80
N ILE A 111 2.43 -6.27 3.51
CA ILE A 111 2.38 -5.06 4.35
C ILE A 111 3.56 -4.16 3.99
N LEU A 112 3.29 -2.89 3.73
CA LEU A 112 4.26 -1.79 3.84
C LEU A 112 3.94 -1.06 5.16
N TRP A 113 4.82 -1.19 6.15
CA TRP A 113 4.59 -0.63 7.48
C TRP A 113 5.16 0.78 7.55
N LEU A 114 4.30 1.74 7.87
CA LEU A 114 4.66 3.15 7.94
C LEU A 114 5.21 3.55 9.31
N SER A 115 6.19 4.45 9.29
CA SER A 115 6.62 5.23 10.44
C SER A 115 6.44 6.70 10.12
N GLY A 116 5.86 7.46 11.03
CA GLY A 116 5.78 8.91 10.90
C GLY A 116 7.16 9.56 10.99
N CYS A 117 7.31 10.71 10.35
CA CYS A 117 8.54 11.49 10.30
C CYS A 117 8.46 12.80 11.11
N GLU A 118 7.27 13.24 11.50
CA GLU A 118 7.00 14.56 12.11
C GLU A 118 6.70 14.44 13.61
N PRO A 119 7.64 14.79 14.51
CA PRO A 119 7.43 14.76 15.96
C PRO A 119 6.24 15.60 16.40
N GLY A 120 5.38 15.04 17.25
CA GLY A 120 4.19 15.74 17.75
C GLY A 120 3.01 15.80 16.77
N ARG A 121 3.21 15.42 15.51
CA ARG A 121 2.13 15.23 14.53
C ARG A 121 1.84 13.77 14.26
N ASN A 122 2.80 13.00 13.75
CA ASN A 122 2.62 11.57 13.41
C ASN A 122 3.75 10.68 13.94
N ARG A 123 4.68 11.25 14.72
CA ARG A 123 5.84 10.58 15.31
C ARG A 123 5.94 10.89 16.80
N LEU A 124 6.28 9.86 17.59
CA LEU A 124 6.42 9.90 19.05
C LEU A 124 5.10 10.20 19.80
N GLY A 125 5.12 9.97 21.12
CA GLY A 125 4.00 10.28 22.00
C GLY A 125 2.70 9.56 21.64
N ALA A 126 1.58 10.25 21.81
CA ALA A 126 0.23 9.73 21.56
C ALA A 126 -0.14 9.69 20.06
N VAL A 127 0.73 10.16 19.17
CA VAL A 127 0.43 10.31 17.74
C VAL A 127 1.30 9.42 16.84
N ASP A 128 2.10 8.54 17.44
CA ASP A 128 3.11 7.75 16.72
C ASP A 128 2.50 6.73 15.75
N THR A 129 2.61 6.98 14.45
CA THR A 129 2.08 6.12 13.39
C THR A 129 2.62 4.68 13.45
N PHE A 130 3.89 4.51 13.80
CA PHE A 130 4.51 3.17 13.83
C PHE A 130 3.91 2.32 14.95
N ARG A 131 3.75 2.90 16.15
CA ARG A 131 3.09 2.27 17.31
C ARG A 131 1.61 2.02 17.07
N ARG A 132 0.97 2.82 16.23
CA ARG A 132 -0.42 2.65 15.79
C ARG A 132 -0.62 1.57 14.72
N TYR A 133 0.46 0.91 14.27
CA TYR A 133 0.38 -0.21 13.32
C TYR A 133 -0.27 0.16 11.98
N ILE A 134 0.02 1.36 11.46
CA ILE A 134 -0.55 1.82 10.18
C ILE A 134 0.22 1.21 9.00
N TYR A 135 -0.52 0.60 8.09
CA TYR A 135 0.00 -0.15 6.96
C TYR A 135 -0.61 0.31 5.63
N LEU A 136 0.12 0.12 4.55
CA LEU A 136 -0.49 -0.19 3.25
C LEU A 136 -0.56 -1.72 3.14
N HIS A 137 -1.75 -2.27 2.90
CA HIS A 137 -1.93 -3.72 2.85
C HIS A 137 -3.05 -4.15 1.90
N GLY A 138 -3.04 -5.44 1.57
CA GLY A 138 -4.03 -6.05 0.69
C GLY A 138 -5.31 -6.32 1.45
N THR A 139 -6.43 -6.30 0.74
CA THR A 139 -7.77 -6.49 1.30
C THR A 139 -8.58 -7.48 0.47
N THR A 140 -9.74 -7.89 0.95
CA THR A 140 -10.66 -8.75 0.20
C THR A 140 -11.30 -7.97 -0.96
N ASP A 141 -11.76 -8.67 -1.99
CA ASP A 141 -12.43 -8.04 -3.14
C ASP A 141 -13.81 -7.45 -2.77
N SER A 142 -14.39 -7.91 -1.66
CA SER A 142 -15.68 -7.42 -1.13
C SER A 142 -15.59 -6.04 -0.48
N GLU A 143 -14.42 -5.61 -0.01
CA GLU A 143 -14.28 -4.25 0.55
C GLU A 143 -14.38 -3.20 -0.58
N PRO A 144 -15.04 -2.06 -0.35
CA PRO A 144 -15.13 -1.01 -1.36
C PRO A 144 -13.79 -0.25 -1.48
N MET A 145 -13.40 0.06 -2.71
CA MET A 145 -12.26 0.93 -3.03
C MET A 145 -12.75 2.31 -3.44
N SER A 146 -11.87 3.31 -3.35
CA SER A 146 -12.18 4.73 -3.61
C SER A 146 -13.18 5.33 -2.62
N VAL A 147 -13.40 4.69 -1.47
CA VAL A 147 -14.30 5.15 -0.39
C VAL A 147 -13.66 4.84 0.97
N PRO A 148 -13.68 5.76 1.95
CA PRO A 148 -13.11 5.49 3.28
C PRO A 148 -13.93 4.45 4.06
N ARG A 149 -13.31 3.30 4.37
CA ARG A 149 -13.93 2.18 5.10
C ARG A 149 -12.97 1.39 5.98
N SER A 150 -11.70 1.75 6.06
CA SER A 150 -10.73 1.08 6.94
C SER A 150 -10.84 1.54 8.41
N HIS A 151 -10.06 0.90 9.29
CA HIS A 151 -9.92 1.27 10.71
C HIS A 151 -8.65 2.08 11.01
N GLY A 152 -8.03 2.70 9.99
CA GLY A 152 -6.81 3.50 10.15
C GLY A 152 -5.75 3.22 9.08
N CYS A 153 -5.65 1.96 8.64
CA CYS A 153 -4.72 1.56 7.58
C CYS A 153 -5.18 2.04 6.19
N VAL A 154 -4.29 1.93 5.21
CA VAL A 154 -4.60 2.17 3.80
C VAL A 154 -4.75 0.83 3.11
N ARG A 155 -5.97 0.51 2.68
CA ARG A 155 -6.27 -0.75 1.97
C ARG A 155 -6.05 -0.58 0.49
N LEU A 156 -5.46 -1.61 -0.13
CA LEU A 156 -5.33 -1.77 -1.58
C LEU A 156 -5.92 -3.12 -2.01
N ARG A 157 -6.25 -3.25 -3.30
CA ARG A 157 -6.51 -4.57 -3.89
C ARG A 157 -5.24 -5.41 -3.83
N ASN A 158 -5.41 -6.73 -3.74
CA ASN A 158 -4.27 -7.65 -3.68
C ASN A 158 -3.39 -7.56 -4.93
N ALA A 159 -4.00 -7.44 -6.12
CA ALA A 159 -3.28 -7.27 -7.38
C ALA A 159 -2.45 -5.97 -7.41
N ASP A 160 -3.07 -4.85 -7.02
CA ASP A 160 -2.42 -3.54 -6.95
C ASP A 160 -1.23 -3.55 -5.99
N LEU A 161 -1.40 -4.21 -4.84
CA LEU A 161 -0.31 -4.32 -3.87
C LEU A 161 0.83 -5.22 -4.36
N LEU A 162 0.54 -6.29 -5.11
CA LEU A 162 1.58 -7.12 -5.72
C LEU A 162 2.38 -6.35 -6.77
N LEU A 163 1.74 -5.43 -7.50
CA LEU A 163 2.39 -4.54 -8.44
C LEU A 163 3.21 -3.44 -7.73
N LEU A 164 2.67 -2.83 -6.67
CA LEU A 164 3.32 -1.77 -5.90
C LEU A 164 4.54 -2.28 -5.11
N PHE A 165 4.41 -3.44 -4.44
CA PHE A 165 5.39 -3.93 -3.49
C PHE A 165 6.84 -4.05 -4.00
N PRO A 166 7.14 -4.56 -5.21
CA PRO A 166 8.51 -4.61 -5.71
C PRO A 166 9.09 -3.22 -6.02
N LEU A 167 8.25 -2.23 -6.34
CA LEU A 167 8.68 -0.89 -6.74
C LEU A 167 9.04 0.00 -5.53
N VAL A 168 8.51 -0.30 -4.35
CA VAL A 168 8.69 0.53 -3.15
C VAL A 168 9.91 0.09 -2.33
N PRO A 169 10.96 0.89 -2.17
CA PRO A 169 12.10 0.57 -1.32
C PRO A 169 11.76 0.79 0.17
N ILE A 170 12.60 0.25 1.06
CA ILE A 170 12.60 0.70 2.46
C ILE A 170 13.06 2.17 2.48
N HIS A 171 12.49 2.96 3.39
CA HIS A 171 12.66 4.42 3.47
C HIS A 171 12.02 5.23 2.33
N CYS A 172 11.27 4.60 1.41
CA CYS A 172 10.41 5.32 0.47
C CYS A 172 9.53 6.32 1.22
N ALA A 173 9.49 7.57 0.76
CA ALA A 173 8.67 8.60 1.36
C ALA A 173 7.19 8.31 1.09
N VAL A 174 6.36 8.52 2.11
CA VAL A 174 4.90 8.41 1.97
C VAL A 174 4.26 9.68 2.52
N GLN A 175 3.70 10.50 1.65
CA GLN A 175 2.90 11.66 2.05
C GLN A 175 1.44 11.23 2.11
N ILE A 176 0.78 11.52 3.23
CA ILE A 176 -0.68 11.34 3.36
C ILE A 176 -1.30 12.72 3.57
N ASP A 177 -2.15 13.14 2.64
CA ASP A 177 -2.75 14.48 2.61
C ASP A 177 -4.26 14.45 2.38
N GLU A 178 -4.96 15.45 2.88
CA GLU A 178 -6.41 15.58 2.71
C GLU A 178 -6.79 16.09 1.32
N ALA A 179 -5.92 16.87 0.68
CA ALA A 179 -6.23 17.57 -0.56
C ALA A 179 -6.43 16.61 -1.76
N ALA A 180 -7.33 17.02 -2.67
CA ALA A 180 -7.47 16.40 -3.97
C ALA A 180 -6.28 16.76 -4.88
N CYS A 181 -5.96 15.88 -5.81
CA CYS A 181 -4.86 16.00 -6.76
C CYS A 181 -5.40 15.91 -8.21
N PRO A 182 -6.23 16.87 -8.66
CA PRO A 182 -6.94 16.78 -9.94
C PRO A 182 -6.00 16.68 -11.14
N GLU A 183 -4.86 17.37 -11.10
CA GLU A 183 -3.84 17.29 -12.15
C GLU A 183 -3.27 15.87 -12.27
N TRP A 184 -2.88 15.27 -11.13
CA TRP A 184 -2.38 13.90 -11.11
C TRP A 184 -3.45 12.87 -11.41
N ALA A 185 -4.72 13.15 -11.13
CA ALA A 185 -5.86 12.31 -11.51
C ALA A 185 -6.16 12.36 -13.02
N ALA A 186 -5.89 13.49 -13.68
CA ALA A 186 -6.09 13.64 -15.13
C ALA A 186 -4.87 13.21 -15.96
N THR A 187 -3.68 13.18 -15.36
CA THR A 187 -2.41 12.87 -16.06
C THR A 187 -2.43 11.45 -16.64
N PRO A 188 -2.19 11.26 -17.95
CA PRO A 188 -1.99 9.92 -18.52
C PRO A 188 -0.76 9.24 -17.92
N LEU A 189 -0.86 7.95 -17.61
CA LEU A 189 0.31 7.14 -17.27
C LEU A 189 0.90 6.59 -18.57
N ASN A 190 2.18 6.86 -18.80
CA ASN A 190 2.92 6.39 -19.98
C ASN A 190 3.37 4.93 -19.83
#